data_AF-A0A2V7QUL2-F1
#
_entry.id   AF-A0A2V7QUL2-F1
#
_cell.length_a   1.000
_cell.length_b   1.000
_cell.length_c   1.000
_cell.angle_alpha   90.00
_cell.angle_beta   90.00
_cell.angle_gamma   90.00
#
_symmetry.space_group_name_H-M   'P 1'
#
loop_
_entity.id
_entity.type
_entity.pdbx_description
1 polymer ?
#
loop_
_entity_poly.entity_id
_entity_poly.type
_entity_poly.pdbx_seq_one_letter_code
_entity_poly.pdbx_strand_id
1 'polypeptide(L)'
;MCLQHLRTLGARLAANPSAKALTRNTLTGASALALAVSGCVDSTLTAPKTSTQPMTAGSLPLSAQNVVIGITPPLTTQIVNAEPGDQLDPHISGDWASYTSEVSVRYYNFSTNTDAQIPMGPSARDLLSGISGSKIVFARTIVGVKTAVMVFDAANPAADPVEIDPAPGPTRLGEAIGGNTVAYVDYGLQFNGELVIHDLINSNSVRVTNDIDYDQNPSVSPDGNAVVWEHCGATAGQTNCDIWQAVKSGAGWSVSAASATSNPEGNPTTNGTVVVYDVFPLVQPGQVSLIAWRPLTGGAENRLQLDGAWAFDPSIVGNIIAFESRATGPLGLGQADIFVYDIGSNTLYQITNTPADEQLNDITVLTDGRLRLVWDSDEDGFFQRNIHAATFTLPPSAPSPAALIQQLLEKVALFNLRQGISNSLDTKLDNAQAALTSAKSGDFANACAMLAAFINEVEAQSGKAITSAQAAQLLELANQARAALSCR
;
A
#
# COMPACT_ATOMS: atom_id res chain seq x y z
N MET A 1 8.86 -7.50 6.92
CA MET A 1 8.50 -7.09 8.31
C MET A 1 9.55 -7.37 9.42
N CYS A 2 10.27 -8.50 9.48
CA CYS A 2 11.14 -8.78 10.66
C CYS A 2 12.48 -7.98 10.69
N LEU A 3 13.09 -7.69 9.54
CA LEU A 3 14.46 -7.14 9.48
C LEU A 3 14.57 -5.64 9.77
N GLN A 4 13.53 -4.85 9.49
CA GLN A 4 13.54 -3.38 9.65
C GLN A 4 13.27 -2.95 11.10
N HIS A 5 12.36 -3.63 11.81
CA HIS A 5 12.13 -3.45 13.24
C HIS A 5 13.35 -3.83 14.10
N LEU A 6 14.16 -4.83 13.69
CA LEU A 6 15.42 -5.15 14.36
C LEU A 6 16.48 -4.05 14.20
N ARG A 7 16.49 -3.34 13.07
CA ARG A 7 17.46 -2.25 12.77
C ARG A 7 17.13 -0.96 13.52
N THR A 8 15.86 -0.58 13.66
CA THR A 8 15.43 0.59 14.45
C THR A 8 15.57 0.37 15.95
N LEU A 9 15.32 -0.85 16.45
CA LEU A 9 15.49 -1.22 17.86
C LEU A 9 16.97 -1.23 18.30
N GLY A 10 17.87 -1.76 17.44
CA GLY A 10 19.31 -1.79 17.70
C GLY A 10 19.96 -0.41 17.79
N ALA A 11 19.51 0.56 16.99
CA ALA A 11 20.02 1.92 16.99
C ALA A 11 19.57 2.72 18.24
N ARG A 12 18.34 2.50 18.73
CA ARG A 12 17.77 3.23 19.87
C ARG A 12 18.23 2.69 21.24
N LEU A 13 18.49 1.38 21.38
CA LEU A 13 19.06 0.78 22.59
C LEU A 13 20.51 1.23 22.87
N ALA A 14 21.27 1.56 21.83
CA ALA A 14 22.64 2.07 21.97
C ALA A 14 22.73 3.51 22.50
N ALA A 15 21.64 4.29 22.40
CA ALA A 15 21.63 5.72 22.70
C ALA A 15 21.17 6.09 24.12
N ASN A 16 20.64 5.16 24.93
CA ASN A 16 20.09 5.45 26.24
C ASN A 16 20.92 4.85 27.40
N PRO A 17 21.65 5.66 28.20
CA PRO A 17 22.48 5.17 29.30
C PRO A 17 21.69 4.49 30.45
N SER A 18 20.38 4.74 30.55
CA SER A 18 19.53 4.25 31.64
C SER A 18 19.00 2.83 31.43
N ALA A 19 19.12 2.28 30.20
CA ALA A 19 18.66 0.91 29.87
C ALA A 19 19.62 -0.20 30.33
N LYS A 20 20.82 0.15 30.84
CA LYS A 20 21.83 -0.84 31.27
C LYS A 20 21.49 -1.58 32.57
N ALA A 21 20.48 -1.14 33.32
CA ALA A 21 20.20 -1.68 34.66
C ALA A 21 19.10 -2.77 34.70
N LEU A 22 18.32 -2.98 33.64
CA LEU A 22 17.20 -3.94 33.62
C LEU A 22 17.51 -5.27 32.90
N THR A 23 18.71 -5.43 32.36
CA THR A 23 19.03 -6.50 31.38
C THR A 23 19.47 -7.85 31.97
N ARG A 24 19.16 -8.20 33.22
CA ARG A 24 19.59 -9.51 33.76
C ARG A 24 18.53 -10.49 34.23
N ASN A 25 17.26 -10.13 34.47
CA ASN A 25 16.34 -11.07 35.15
C ASN A 25 14.90 -11.18 34.65
N THR A 26 14.51 -10.63 33.48
CA THR A 26 13.10 -10.68 33.02
C THR A 26 12.86 -11.07 31.56
N LEU A 27 13.88 -11.56 30.83
CA LEU A 27 13.67 -12.17 29.51
C LEU A 27 13.21 -13.63 29.67
N THR A 28 11.95 -13.83 30.03
CA THR A 28 11.30 -15.14 29.99
C THR A 28 10.62 -15.35 28.62
N GLY A 29 11.26 -16.18 27.78
CA GLY A 29 10.61 -17.11 26.85
C GLY A 29 9.86 -16.60 25.61
N ALA A 30 9.24 -15.42 25.62
CA ALA A 30 8.41 -14.96 24.48
C ALA A 30 9.20 -14.13 23.46
N SER A 31 10.14 -13.29 23.91
CA SER A 31 10.95 -12.44 23.01
C SER A 31 12.05 -13.20 22.27
N ALA A 32 12.39 -14.43 22.69
CA ALA A 32 13.46 -15.21 22.05
C ALA A 32 13.02 -15.87 20.74
N LEU A 33 11.72 -16.08 20.52
CA LEU A 33 11.22 -16.68 19.28
C LEU A 33 11.14 -15.66 18.13
N ALA A 34 10.94 -14.37 18.44
CA ALA A 34 11.09 -13.27 17.49
C ALA A 34 12.57 -12.96 17.16
N LEU A 35 13.52 -13.38 18.02
CA LEU A 35 14.96 -13.19 17.81
C LEU A 35 15.66 -14.38 17.11
N ALA A 36 14.99 -15.52 16.91
CA ALA A 36 15.62 -16.74 16.38
C ALA A 36 15.55 -16.91 14.85
N VAL A 37 15.03 -15.93 14.09
CA VAL A 37 15.00 -15.98 12.61
C VAL A 37 16.20 -15.26 11.98
N SER A 38 17.09 -14.65 12.77
CA SER A 38 18.33 -14.04 12.25
C SER A 38 19.55 -14.92 12.51
N GLY A 39 19.78 -15.88 11.63
CA GLY A 39 21.08 -16.55 11.51
C GLY A 39 22.11 -15.59 10.90
N CYS A 40 22.67 -14.68 11.69
CA CYS A 40 23.85 -13.91 11.29
C CYS A 40 25.10 -14.81 11.45
N VAL A 41 25.65 -15.26 10.32
CA VAL A 41 27.00 -15.81 10.25
C VAL A 41 27.97 -14.64 10.18
N ASP A 42 28.90 -14.56 11.13
CA ASP A 42 30.04 -13.65 11.10
C ASP A 42 30.84 -13.88 9.80
N SER A 43 30.98 -12.85 8.96
CA SER A 43 31.96 -12.86 7.88
C SER A 43 32.55 -11.47 7.70
N THR A 44 33.80 -11.35 8.12
CA THR A 44 34.67 -10.19 7.96
C THR A 44 34.94 -9.94 6.48
N LEU A 45 34.19 -9.04 5.85
CA LEU A 45 34.39 -8.65 4.46
C LEU A 45 35.63 -7.76 4.31
N THR A 46 36.71 -8.35 3.80
CA THR A 46 37.76 -7.63 3.10
C THR A 46 37.33 -7.46 1.64
N ALA A 47 37.29 -6.21 1.16
CA ALA A 47 36.80 -5.86 -0.18
C ALA A 47 37.73 -6.37 -1.30
N PRO A 48 37.21 -7.00 -2.37
CA PRO A 48 37.93 -7.14 -3.63
C PRO A 48 37.58 -6.01 -4.61
N LYS A 49 38.59 -5.64 -5.40
CA LYS A 49 38.59 -4.58 -6.42
C LYS A 49 37.87 -5.01 -7.72
N THR A 50 36.98 -4.13 -8.19
CA THR A 50 36.64 -3.74 -9.59
C THR A 50 36.63 -4.78 -10.72
N SER A 51 35.51 -4.82 -11.45
CA SER A 51 35.50 -4.83 -12.93
C SER A 51 34.29 -4.05 -13.45
N THR A 52 34.55 -3.05 -14.28
CA THR A 52 33.58 -2.14 -14.90
C THR A 52 33.03 -2.71 -16.21
N GLN A 53 31.71 -2.71 -16.38
CA GLN A 53 31.08 -2.61 -17.70
C GLN A 53 29.95 -1.56 -17.65
N PRO A 54 29.85 -0.65 -18.63
CA PRO A 54 28.86 0.42 -18.62
C PRO A 54 27.56 -0.08 -19.25
N MET A 55 26.50 -0.18 -18.45
CA MET A 55 25.14 -0.14 -18.98
C MET A 55 24.60 1.27 -18.79
N THR A 56 24.17 1.87 -19.89
CA THR A 56 23.62 3.22 -19.99
C THR A 56 22.38 3.35 -19.10
N ALA A 57 22.53 4.02 -17.95
CA ALA A 57 21.42 4.49 -17.15
C ALA A 57 20.66 5.54 -17.95
N GLY A 58 19.45 5.19 -18.41
CA GLY A 58 18.49 6.18 -18.87
C GLY A 58 18.06 7.01 -17.66
N SER A 59 18.63 8.20 -17.48
CA SER A 59 18.13 9.18 -16.53
C SER A 59 16.77 9.65 -17.01
N LEU A 60 15.69 9.06 -16.48
CA LEU A 60 14.36 9.63 -16.61
C LEU A 60 14.32 10.91 -15.76
N PRO A 61 13.84 12.04 -16.31
CA PRO A 61 13.77 13.29 -15.57
C PRO A 61 12.79 13.15 -14.39
N LEU A 62 13.26 13.52 -13.18
CA LEU A 62 12.38 13.77 -12.03
C LEU A 62 11.43 14.91 -12.38
N SER A 63 10.16 14.60 -12.60
CA SER A 63 9.09 15.58 -12.44
C SER A 63 8.53 15.37 -11.04
N ALA A 64 8.93 16.21 -10.08
CA ALA A 64 8.24 16.28 -8.79
C ALA A 64 6.80 16.72 -9.08
N GLN A 65 5.84 15.82 -8.88
CA GLN A 65 4.43 16.16 -9.01
C GLN A 65 4.05 17.02 -7.80
N ASN A 66 3.64 18.27 -8.02
CA ASN A 66 3.12 19.10 -6.94
C ASN A 66 1.83 18.46 -6.42
N VAL A 67 1.88 17.93 -5.21
CA VAL A 67 0.75 17.28 -4.55
C VAL A 67 -0.22 18.35 -4.06
N VAL A 68 -1.53 18.12 -4.23
CA VAL A 68 -2.55 18.98 -3.63
C VAL A 68 -2.68 18.60 -2.15
N ILE A 69 -2.48 19.55 -1.25
CA ILE A 69 -2.69 19.30 0.18
C ILE A 69 -4.16 19.47 0.49
N GLY A 70 -4.82 18.35 0.82
CA GLY A 70 -6.20 18.29 1.26
C GLY A 70 -6.34 18.69 2.72
N ILE A 71 -7.55 19.12 3.09
CA ILE A 71 -7.93 19.27 4.49
C ILE A 71 -8.31 17.89 5.04
N THR A 72 -7.81 17.55 6.23
CA THR A 72 -8.21 16.31 6.92
C THR A 72 -9.73 16.25 7.02
N PRO A 73 -10.39 15.20 6.48
CA PRO A 73 -11.84 15.09 6.56
C PRO A 73 -12.27 14.88 8.02
N PRO A 74 -13.55 15.15 8.36
CA PRO A 74 -14.10 14.75 9.64
C PRO A 74 -13.97 13.23 9.83
N LEU A 75 -13.32 12.83 10.92
CA LEU A 75 -13.09 11.42 11.26
C LEU A 75 -14.12 10.97 12.30
N THR A 76 -14.75 9.82 12.06
CA THR A 76 -15.42 9.06 13.13
C THR A 76 -14.41 8.05 13.67
N THR A 77 -13.74 8.40 14.77
CA THR A 77 -12.70 7.57 15.39
C THR A 77 -13.28 6.51 16.30
N GLN A 78 -12.57 5.39 16.40
CA GLN A 78 -12.92 4.26 17.25
C GLN A 78 -11.64 3.58 17.74
N ILE A 79 -11.58 3.30 19.04
CA ILE A 79 -10.56 2.42 19.59
C ILE A 79 -11.06 0.99 19.38
N VAL A 80 -10.29 0.19 18.63
CA VAL A 80 -10.58 -1.23 18.40
C VAL A 80 -10.17 -2.03 19.62
N ASN A 81 -8.96 -1.80 20.13
CA ASN A 81 -8.47 -2.41 21.35
C ASN A 81 -7.43 -1.49 22.01
N ALA A 82 -7.61 -1.23 23.31
CA ALA A 82 -6.65 -0.56 24.18
C ALA A 82 -6.56 -1.28 25.53
N GLU A 83 -6.71 -2.61 25.51
CA GLU A 83 -6.50 -3.45 26.68
C GLU A 83 -4.99 -3.52 26.98
N PRO A 84 -4.58 -3.86 28.22
CA PRO A 84 -3.16 -4.02 28.52
C PRO A 84 -2.48 -5.07 27.62
N GLY A 85 -1.29 -4.74 27.13
CA GLY A 85 -0.50 -5.61 26.25
C GLY A 85 -0.04 -4.85 25.02
N ASP A 86 0.64 -5.55 24.11
CA ASP A 86 1.04 -4.99 22.82
C ASP A 86 0.06 -5.51 21.75
N GLN A 87 -0.72 -4.61 21.15
CA GLN A 87 -1.56 -4.90 19.99
C GLN A 87 -0.97 -4.24 18.75
N LEU A 88 -0.76 -5.03 17.70
CA LEU A 88 -0.05 -4.58 16.50
C LEU A 88 -0.58 -5.29 15.25
N ASP A 89 -0.10 -4.83 14.11
CA ASP A 89 -0.33 -5.48 12.81
C ASP A 89 -1.82 -5.62 12.47
N PRO A 90 -2.61 -4.52 12.49
CA PRO A 90 -4.02 -4.57 12.18
C PRO A 90 -4.26 -4.64 10.67
N HIS A 91 -5.18 -5.51 10.28
CA HIS A 91 -5.68 -5.64 8.92
C HIS A 91 -7.19 -5.48 8.89
N ILE A 92 -7.73 -4.96 7.78
CA ILE A 92 -9.16 -4.65 7.67
C ILE A 92 -9.78 -5.10 6.34
N SER A 93 -10.97 -5.68 6.44
CA SER A 93 -11.81 -5.96 5.26
C SER A 93 -13.27 -5.66 5.58
N GLY A 94 -13.75 -4.52 5.08
CA GLY A 94 -15.12 -4.06 5.28
C GLY A 94 -15.48 -3.85 6.74
N ASP A 95 -16.30 -4.75 7.29
CA ASP A 95 -16.83 -4.68 8.66
C ASP A 95 -16.01 -5.47 9.69
N TRP A 96 -14.91 -6.09 9.26
CA TRP A 96 -14.06 -6.89 10.11
C TRP A 96 -12.63 -6.35 10.12
N ALA A 97 -12.00 -6.36 11.28
CA ALA A 97 -10.55 -6.23 11.43
C ALA A 97 -9.97 -7.47 12.11
N SER A 98 -8.72 -7.79 11.84
CA SER A 98 -7.91 -8.75 12.59
C SER A 98 -6.59 -8.12 12.99
N TYR A 99 -6.01 -8.55 14.10
CA TYR A 99 -4.74 -8.01 14.57
C TYR A 99 -4.05 -8.99 15.52
N THR A 100 -2.74 -8.82 15.70
CA THR A 100 -1.97 -9.56 16.69
C THR A 100 -2.10 -8.87 18.05
N SER A 101 -2.38 -9.64 19.10
CA SER A 101 -2.44 -9.21 20.49
C SER A 101 -1.53 -10.11 21.32
N GLU A 102 -0.35 -9.59 21.66
CA GLU A 102 0.80 -10.29 22.25
C GLU A 102 1.21 -11.56 21.49
N VAL A 103 0.52 -12.66 21.79
CA VAL A 103 0.81 -14.03 21.32
C VAL A 103 -0.42 -14.72 20.72
N SER A 104 -1.47 -13.94 20.49
CA SER A 104 -2.74 -14.41 19.96
C SER A 104 -3.19 -13.52 18.81
N VAL A 105 -4.06 -14.04 17.95
CA VAL A 105 -4.77 -13.23 16.96
C VAL A 105 -6.18 -12.96 17.45
N ARG A 106 -6.62 -11.73 17.27
CA ARG A 106 -7.97 -11.27 17.61
C ARG A 106 -8.67 -10.74 16.37
N TYR A 107 -9.98 -10.62 16.47
CA TYR A 107 -10.81 -10.02 15.45
C TYR A 107 -11.83 -9.06 16.05
N TYR A 108 -12.13 -8.02 15.30
CA TYR A 108 -13.11 -6.99 15.66
C TYR A 108 -14.21 -6.93 14.61
N ASN A 109 -15.48 -6.92 15.05
CA ASN A 109 -16.62 -6.60 14.21
C ASN A 109 -17.11 -5.19 14.50
N PHE A 110 -17.05 -4.30 13.51
CA PHE A 110 -17.42 -2.89 13.67
C PHE A 110 -18.93 -2.66 13.82
N SER A 111 -19.78 -3.51 13.25
CA SER A 111 -21.24 -3.39 13.42
C SER A 111 -21.73 -3.81 14.79
N THR A 112 -21.07 -4.80 15.43
CA THR A 112 -21.47 -5.35 16.73
C THR A 112 -20.58 -4.90 17.88
N ASN A 113 -19.48 -4.19 17.59
CA ASN A 113 -18.42 -3.85 18.54
C ASN A 113 -17.88 -5.08 19.28
N THR A 114 -17.81 -6.21 18.60
CA THR A 114 -17.32 -7.47 19.18
C THR A 114 -15.84 -7.59 18.94
N ASP A 115 -15.07 -7.54 20.01
CA ASP A 115 -13.65 -7.89 20.04
C ASP A 115 -13.50 -9.29 20.66
N ALA A 116 -12.95 -10.24 19.92
CA ALA A 116 -12.74 -11.60 20.40
C ALA A 116 -11.43 -12.21 19.90
N GLN A 117 -10.86 -13.10 20.71
CA GLN A 117 -9.68 -13.88 20.38
C GLN A 117 -10.06 -15.11 19.54
N ILE A 118 -9.25 -15.43 18.52
CA ILE A 118 -9.36 -16.70 17.79
C ILE A 118 -9.05 -17.87 18.73
N PRO A 119 -9.82 -18.97 18.71
CA PRO A 119 -9.56 -20.13 19.56
C PRO A 119 -8.17 -20.73 19.33
N MET A 120 -7.38 -20.85 20.41
CA MET A 120 -6.05 -21.45 20.37
C MET A 120 -5.77 -22.30 21.62
N GLY A 121 -4.94 -23.35 21.48
CA GLY A 121 -4.47 -24.15 22.61
C GLY A 121 -3.37 -23.43 23.41
N PRO A 122 -3.11 -23.82 24.68
CA PRO A 122 -2.18 -23.12 25.56
C PRO A 122 -0.72 -23.10 25.07
N SER A 123 -0.33 -24.06 24.23
CA SER A 123 1.00 -24.15 23.63
C SER A 123 1.13 -23.41 22.29
N ALA A 124 0.02 -22.89 21.75
CA ALA A 124 0.00 -22.19 20.48
C ALA A 124 0.36 -20.71 20.67
N ARG A 125 0.95 -20.13 19.63
CA ARG A 125 1.21 -18.70 19.48
C ARG A 125 0.70 -18.32 18.10
N ASP A 126 -0.25 -17.41 18.02
CA ASP A 126 -0.84 -16.95 16.78
C ASP A 126 -0.34 -15.54 16.49
N LEU A 127 0.16 -15.29 15.29
CA LEU A 127 0.77 -14.03 14.85
C LEU A 127 0.42 -13.76 13.38
N LEU A 128 0.60 -12.51 12.92
CA LEU A 128 0.61 -12.09 11.50
C LEU A 128 -0.72 -12.30 10.75
N SER A 129 -1.81 -11.68 11.20
CA SER A 129 -3.13 -12.00 10.65
C SER A 129 -3.49 -11.22 9.38
N GLY A 130 -3.85 -11.87 8.28
CA GLY A 130 -4.51 -11.22 7.14
C GLY A 130 -6.04 -11.45 7.15
N ILE A 131 -6.83 -10.56 6.54
CA ILE A 131 -8.30 -10.72 6.48
C ILE A 131 -8.91 -10.42 5.10
N SER A 132 -9.86 -11.25 4.66
CA SER A 132 -10.70 -11.01 3.49
C SER A 132 -12.14 -11.43 3.77
N GLY A 133 -13.06 -10.47 3.72
CA GLY A 133 -14.40 -10.61 4.28
C GLY A 133 -14.33 -10.95 5.78
N SER A 134 -14.91 -12.08 6.18
CA SER A 134 -14.80 -12.63 7.54
C SER A 134 -13.69 -13.67 7.70
N LYS A 135 -12.97 -14.00 6.62
CA LYS A 135 -11.93 -15.04 6.64
C LYS A 135 -10.60 -14.44 7.06
N ILE A 136 -10.05 -14.98 8.13
CA ILE A 136 -8.77 -14.56 8.70
C ILE A 136 -7.76 -15.67 8.44
N VAL A 137 -6.62 -15.30 7.86
CA VAL A 137 -5.43 -16.17 7.81
C VAL A 137 -4.44 -15.72 8.87
N PHE A 138 -3.72 -16.66 9.46
CA PHE A 138 -2.68 -16.35 10.45
C PHE A 138 -1.72 -17.52 10.63
N ALA A 139 -0.54 -17.23 11.19
CA ALA A 139 0.48 -18.19 11.48
C ALA A 139 0.32 -18.70 12.90
N ARG A 140 0.12 -20.01 13.03
CA ARG A 140 0.10 -20.70 14.31
C ARG A 140 1.41 -21.43 14.54
N THR A 141 2.18 -20.95 15.51
CA THR A 141 3.40 -21.60 15.97
C THR A 141 3.10 -22.50 17.16
N ILE A 142 3.47 -23.77 17.04
CA ILE A 142 3.60 -24.71 18.15
C ILE A 142 5.09 -24.95 18.35
N VAL A 143 5.63 -24.36 19.41
CA VAL A 143 7.09 -24.30 19.67
C VAL A 143 7.71 -25.70 19.62
N GLY A 144 8.75 -25.86 18.80
CA GLY A 144 9.46 -27.13 18.61
C GLY A 144 8.73 -28.17 17.77
N VAL A 145 7.57 -27.83 17.19
CA VAL A 145 6.77 -28.74 16.37
C VAL A 145 6.61 -28.21 14.95
N LYS A 146 5.97 -27.05 14.77
CA LYS A 146 5.72 -26.44 13.46
C LYS A 146 5.26 -24.99 13.57
N THR A 147 5.35 -24.27 12.46
CA THR A 147 4.57 -23.06 12.20
C THR A 147 3.73 -23.29 10.95
N ALA A 148 2.42 -23.27 11.12
CA ALA A 148 1.45 -23.57 10.07
C ALA A 148 0.59 -22.33 9.76
N VAL A 149 0.13 -22.22 8.51
CA VAL A 149 -0.86 -21.22 8.11
C VAL A 149 -2.25 -21.78 8.40
N MET A 150 -3.02 -21.01 9.14
CA MET A 150 -4.37 -21.34 9.58
C MET A 150 -5.38 -20.42 8.91
N VAL A 151 -6.61 -20.88 8.78
CA VAL A 151 -7.77 -20.10 8.33
C VAL A 151 -8.87 -20.20 9.39
N PHE A 152 -9.47 -19.07 9.74
CA PHE A 152 -10.62 -18.98 10.63
C PHE A 152 -11.71 -18.10 10.01
N ASP A 153 -12.98 -18.45 10.20
CA ASP A 153 -14.10 -17.64 9.72
C ASP A 153 -14.78 -16.95 10.90
N ALA A 154 -14.52 -15.65 11.06
CA ALA A 154 -15.06 -14.85 12.17
C ALA A 154 -16.59 -14.73 12.14
N ALA A 155 -17.24 -14.99 11.00
CA ALA A 155 -18.70 -15.05 10.91
C ALA A 155 -19.27 -16.36 11.49
N ASN A 156 -18.42 -17.37 11.73
CA ASN A 156 -18.77 -18.64 12.38
C ASN A 156 -17.77 -18.97 13.50
N PRO A 157 -17.78 -18.20 14.61
CA PRO A 157 -16.74 -18.29 15.63
C PRO A 157 -16.80 -19.57 16.47
N ALA A 158 -17.82 -20.41 16.28
CA ALA A 158 -17.93 -21.72 16.92
C ALA A 158 -17.08 -22.81 16.23
N ALA A 159 -16.58 -22.55 15.02
CA ALA A 159 -15.71 -23.48 14.30
C ALA A 159 -14.23 -23.27 14.69
N ASP A 160 -13.49 -24.36 14.84
CA ASP A 160 -12.05 -24.30 15.08
C ASP A 160 -11.31 -23.80 13.82
N PRO A 161 -10.17 -23.08 13.97
CA PRO A 161 -9.30 -22.75 12.85
C PRO A 161 -8.78 -23.99 12.12
N VAL A 162 -8.72 -23.92 10.79
CA VAL A 162 -8.30 -25.01 9.90
C VAL A 162 -6.91 -24.74 9.36
N GLU A 163 -6.01 -25.71 9.44
CA GLU A 163 -4.70 -25.65 8.80
C GLU A 163 -4.82 -25.86 7.29
N ILE A 164 -4.21 -24.98 6.51
CA ILE A 164 -4.13 -25.13 5.04
C ILE A 164 -2.82 -25.82 4.64
N ASP A 165 -2.93 -26.66 3.61
CA ASP A 165 -1.82 -27.43 3.04
C ASP A 165 -1.01 -28.24 4.09
N PRO A 166 -1.66 -29.08 4.92
CA PRO A 166 -1.02 -29.69 6.08
C PRO A 166 0.19 -30.55 5.70
N ALA A 167 1.31 -30.27 6.36
CA ALA A 167 2.56 -31.02 6.19
C ALA A 167 3.16 -31.42 7.56
N PRO A 168 4.08 -32.39 7.62
CA PRO A 168 4.84 -32.66 8.83
C PRO A 168 5.87 -31.56 9.08
N GLY A 169 5.76 -30.83 10.20
CA GLY A 169 6.74 -29.84 10.63
C GLY A 169 6.96 -28.63 9.70
N PRO A 170 5.93 -28.04 9.04
CA PRO A 170 6.12 -26.89 8.18
C PRO A 170 6.69 -25.71 8.97
N THR A 171 7.39 -24.84 8.26
CA THR A 171 7.78 -23.52 8.77
C THR A 171 7.28 -22.49 7.78
N ARG A 172 6.02 -22.06 7.97
CA ARG A 172 5.33 -21.14 7.06
C ARG A 172 4.89 -19.89 7.78
N LEU A 173 5.16 -18.73 7.19
CA LEU A 173 4.94 -17.41 7.78
C LEU A 173 4.66 -16.38 6.67
N GLY A 174 4.25 -15.17 7.06
CA GLY A 174 4.08 -14.05 6.13
C GLY A 174 2.89 -14.28 5.20
N GLU A 175 1.78 -14.75 5.76
CA GLU A 175 0.57 -15.04 5.02
C GLU A 175 -0.24 -13.78 4.68
N ALA A 176 -0.88 -13.79 3.53
CA ALA A 176 -1.84 -12.78 3.09
C ALA A 176 -3.02 -13.45 2.40
N ILE A 177 -4.20 -12.83 2.47
CA ILE A 177 -5.44 -13.35 1.89
C ILE A 177 -6.18 -12.29 1.07
N GLY A 178 -6.74 -12.73 -0.06
CA GLY A 178 -7.65 -11.94 -0.87
C GLY A 178 -8.63 -12.86 -1.58
N GLY A 179 -9.93 -12.64 -1.38
CA GLY A 179 -10.97 -13.53 -1.87
C GLY A 179 -10.80 -14.94 -1.29
N ASN A 180 -10.52 -15.91 -2.17
CA ASN A 180 -10.25 -17.30 -1.80
C ASN A 180 -8.79 -17.71 -2.01
N THR A 181 -7.90 -16.74 -2.24
CA THR A 181 -6.48 -16.97 -2.50
C THR A 181 -5.69 -16.60 -1.24
N VAL A 182 -4.85 -17.53 -0.78
CA VAL A 182 -3.90 -17.29 0.32
C VAL A 182 -2.49 -17.41 -0.23
N ALA A 183 -1.65 -16.41 0.00
CA ALA A 183 -0.22 -16.48 -0.28
C ALA A 183 0.54 -16.59 1.03
N TYR A 184 1.64 -17.35 1.07
CA TYR A 184 2.52 -17.46 2.23
C TYR A 184 3.94 -17.87 1.81
N VAL A 185 4.91 -17.66 2.70
CA VAL A 185 6.30 -18.08 2.50
C VAL A 185 6.54 -19.41 3.21
N ASP A 186 7.05 -20.41 2.50
CA ASP A 186 7.40 -21.72 3.05
C ASP A 186 8.92 -21.91 3.14
N TYR A 187 9.44 -21.83 4.37
CA TYR A 187 10.87 -22.06 4.68
C TYR A 187 11.23 -23.55 4.77
N GLY A 188 10.25 -24.44 4.75
CA GLY A 188 10.46 -25.89 4.67
C GLY A 188 10.80 -26.36 3.26
N LEU A 189 10.45 -25.58 2.23
CA LEU A 189 10.80 -25.86 0.83
C LEU A 189 12.26 -25.51 0.54
N GLN A 190 12.69 -24.31 0.93
CA GLN A 190 14.09 -23.87 0.95
C GLN A 190 14.32 -22.85 2.05
N PHE A 191 15.57 -22.72 2.52
CA PHE A 191 15.91 -21.84 3.66
C PHE A 191 15.71 -20.34 3.37
N ASN A 192 15.80 -19.94 2.10
CA ASN A 192 15.51 -18.57 1.64
C ASN A 192 14.01 -18.22 1.69
N GLY A 193 13.14 -19.21 1.90
CA GLY A 193 11.69 -19.00 1.92
C GLY A 193 11.14 -18.89 0.51
N GLU A 194 10.06 -19.63 0.25
CA GLU A 194 9.52 -19.78 -1.10
C GLU A 194 8.05 -19.41 -1.11
N LEU A 195 7.64 -18.58 -2.07
CA LEU A 195 6.26 -18.16 -2.21
C LEU A 195 5.39 -19.34 -2.64
N VAL A 196 4.34 -19.60 -1.87
CA VAL A 196 3.29 -20.57 -2.18
C VAL A 196 1.94 -19.85 -2.22
N ILE A 197 1.15 -20.16 -3.24
CA ILE A 197 -0.23 -19.71 -3.36
C ILE A 197 -1.17 -20.90 -3.17
N HIS A 198 -2.12 -20.78 -2.24
CA HIS A 198 -3.14 -21.75 -1.91
C HIS A 198 -4.54 -21.25 -2.31
N ASP A 199 -5.30 -22.10 -3.00
CA ASP A 199 -6.70 -21.90 -3.33
C ASP A 199 -7.59 -22.55 -2.26
N LEU A 200 -8.34 -21.74 -1.51
CA LEU A 200 -9.22 -22.20 -0.43
C LEU A 200 -10.42 -23.02 -0.92
N ILE A 201 -10.86 -22.83 -2.17
CA ILE A 201 -12.00 -23.56 -2.74
C ILE A 201 -11.58 -24.95 -3.17
N ASN A 202 -10.47 -25.04 -3.89
CA ASN A 202 -9.98 -26.31 -4.44
C ASN A 202 -9.02 -27.04 -3.50
N SER A 203 -8.62 -26.39 -2.39
CA SER A 203 -7.62 -26.87 -1.43
C SER A 203 -6.33 -27.31 -2.13
N ASN A 204 -5.84 -26.46 -3.03
CA ASN A 204 -4.67 -26.74 -3.85
C ASN A 204 -3.60 -25.67 -3.68
N SER A 205 -2.37 -26.09 -3.39
CA SER A 205 -1.21 -25.22 -3.30
C SER A 205 -0.34 -25.28 -4.55
N VAL A 206 0.21 -24.15 -4.95
CA VAL A 206 1.19 -24.01 -6.02
C VAL A 206 2.37 -23.22 -5.50
N ARG A 207 3.56 -23.83 -5.54
CA ARG A 207 4.82 -23.12 -5.32
C ARG A 207 5.12 -22.25 -6.53
N VAL A 208 5.29 -20.95 -6.31
CA VAL A 208 5.40 -19.93 -7.38
C VAL A 208 6.85 -19.58 -7.67
N THR A 209 7.70 -19.57 -6.65
CA THR A 209 9.15 -19.32 -6.75
C THR A 209 9.95 -20.58 -6.48
N ASN A 210 11.16 -20.68 -7.02
CA ASN A 210 12.07 -21.82 -6.79
C ASN A 210 13.49 -21.46 -7.24
N ASP A 211 14.09 -20.54 -6.50
CA ASP A 211 15.42 -20.00 -6.79
C ASP A 211 16.17 -19.74 -5.49
N ILE A 212 17.24 -18.94 -5.53
CA ILE A 212 18.11 -18.70 -4.37
C ILE A 212 17.78 -17.40 -3.64
N ASP A 213 16.90 -16.58 -4.21
CA ASP A 213 16.55 -15.27 -3.70
C ASP A 213 15.52 -15.41 -2.58
N TYR A 214 15.45 -14.42 -1.69
CA TYR A 214 14.57 -14.48 -0.52
C TYR A 214 13.21 -13.90 -0.87
N ASP A 215 12.15 -14.69 -0.70
CA ASP A 215 10.77 -14.21 -0.86
C ASP A 215 10.16 -13.83 0.48
N GLN A 216 9.51 -12.67 0.56
CA GLN A 216 8.87 -12.20 1.78
C GLN A 216 7.76 -11.17 1.52
N ASN A 217 7.01 -10.85 2.58
CA ASN A 217 5.97 -9.82 2.61
C ASN A 217 4.98 -9.90 1.41
N PRO A 218 4.32 -11.06 1.17
CA PRO A 218 3.34 -11.14 0.11
C PRO A 218 2.06 -10.38 0.46
N SER A 219 1.36 -9.89 -0.55
CA SER A 219 0.03 -9.28 -0.48
C SER A 219 -0.84 -9.82 -1.62
N VAL A 220 -2.14 -10.01 -1.36
CA VAL A 220 -3.10 -10.61 -2.30
C VAL A 220 -4.19 -9.61 -2.62
N SER A 221 -4.53 -9.44 -3.90
CA SER A 221 -5.61 -8.54 -4.31
C SER A 221 -6.96 -8.96 -3.72
N PRO A 222 -7.90 -8.03 -3.48
CA PRO A 222 -9.19 -8.36 -2.88
C PRO A 222 -10.01 -9.44 -3.62
N ASP A 223 -9.83 -9.55 -4.94
CA ASP A 223 -10.47 -10.57 -5.78
C ASP A 223 -9.69 -11.90 -5.86
N GLY A 224 -8.50 -11.96 -5.28
CA GLY A 224 -7.63 -13.12 -5.24
C GLY A 224 -6.93 -13.44 -6.57
N ASN A 225 -6.92 -12.52 -7.54
CA ASN A 225 -6.36 -12.76 -8.88
C ASN A 225 -4.94 -12.21 -9.08
N ALA A 226 -4.40 -11.47 -8.12
CA ALA A 226 -3.01 -11.00 -8.12
C ALA A 226 -2.36 -11.22 -6.75
N VAL A 227 -1.10 -11.61 -6.77
CA VAL A 227 -0.23 -11.68 -5.58
C VAL A 227 1.03 -10.87 -5.89
N VAL A 228 1.45 -10.03 -4.96
CA VAL A 228 2.69 -9.24 -5.04
C VAL A 228 3.57 -9.54 -3.83
N TRP A 229 4.89 -9.49 -3.96
CA TRP A 229 5.82 -9.79 -2.87
C TRP A 229 7.19 -9.15 -3.08
N GLU A 230 8.00 -9.13 -2.03
CA GLU A 230 9.41 -8.76 -2.10
C GLU A 230 10.24 -9.99 -2.50
N HIS A 231 11.09 -9.82 -3.50
CA HIS A 231 12.04 -10.82 -3.98
C HIS A 231 13.45 -10.25 -3.88
N CYS A 232 14.24 -10.75 -2.94
CA CYS A 232 15.48 -10.10 -2.52
C CYS A 232 16.71 -10.90 -2.94
N GLY A 233 17.58 -10.25 -3.73
CA GLY A 233 18.75 -10.88 -4.32
C GLY A 233 19.70 -11.49 -3.28
N ALA A 234 20.05 -12.77 -3.45
CA ALA A 234 20.88 -13.54 -2.54
C ALA A 234 22.30 -12.95 -2.35
N THR A 235 22.87 -12.35 -3.41
CA THR A 235 24.21 -11.74 -3.41
C THR A 235 24.24 -10.25 -3.12
N ALA A 236 23.10 -9.54 -3.22
CA ALA A 236 23.01 -8.10 -2.98
C ALA A 236 22.78 -7.75 -1.49
N GLY A 237 23.11 -8.69 -0.59
CA GLY A 237 23.12 -8.49 0.85
C GLY A 237 21.75 -8.50 1.52
N GLN A 238 20.74 -9.20 0.98
CA GLN A 238 19.33 -9.15 1.43
C GLN A 238 18.72 -7.74 1.46
N THR A 239 19.46 -6.72 1.02
CA THR A 239 19.06 -5.32 1.15
C THR A 239 18.45 -4.75 -0.11
N ASN A 240 18.75 -5.30 -1.30
CA ASN A 240 18.09 -4.89 -2.54
C ASN A 240 16.95 -5.86 -2.86
N CYS A 241 15.81 -5.63 -2.22
CA CYS A 241 14.57 -6.29 -2.57
C CYS A 241 13.96 -5.59 -3.78
N ASP A 242 13.50 -6.39 -4.73
CA ASP A 242 12.73 -5.99 -5.89
C ASP A 242 11.27 -6.41 -5.69
N ILE A 243 10.31 -5.76 -6.34
CA ILE A 243 8.89 -6.15 -6.22
C ILE A 243 8.51 -7.10 -7.34
N TRP A 244 7.99 -8.26 -6.99
CA TRP A 244 7.49 -9.26 -7.95
C TRP A 244 5.99 -9.41 -7.86
N GLN A 245 5.40 -9.96 -8.93
CA GLN A 245 3.98 -10.19 -9.03
C GLN A 245 3.67 -11.52 -9.72
N ALA A 246 2.53 -12.10 -9.35
CA ALA A 246 1.90 -13.26 -9.95
C ALA A 246 0.45 -12.90 -10.26
N VAL A 247 0.10 -12.85 -11.54
CA VAL A 247 -1.26 -12.54 -12.00
C VAL A 247 -1.90 -13.81 -12.56
N LYS A 248 -3.13 -14.10 -12.12
CA LYS A 248 -3.85 -15.31 -12.53
C LYS A 248 -4.05 -15.32 -14.05
N SER A 249 -3.65 -16.42 -14.70
CA SER A 249 -3.72 -16.60 -16.15
C SER A 249 -4.23 -18.01 -16.47
N GLY A 250 -5.50 -18.10 -16.86
CA GLY A 250 -6.18 -19.38 -17.02
C GLY A 250 -6.24 -20.15 -15.69
N ALA A 251 -5.70 -21.37 -15.68
CA ALA A 251 -5.63 -22.21 -14.48
C ALA A 251 -4.34 -22.02 -13.66
N GLY A 252 -3.43 -21.15 -14.08
CA GLY A 252 -2.13 -20.94 -13.44
C GLY A 252 -1.84 -19.47 -13.12
N TRP A 253 -0.56 -19.18 -12.85
CA TRP A 253 -0.07 -17.86 -12.48
C TRP A 253 1.01 -17.41 -13.46
N SER A 254 0.91 -16.17 -13.94
CA SER A 254 1.95 -15.51 -14.72
C SER A 254 2.82 -14.69 -13.78
N VAL A 255 4.08 -15.10 -13.62
CA VAL A 255 5.05 -14.47 -12.73
C VAL A 255 5.93 -13.48 -13.51
N SER A 256 6.16 -12.30 -12.95
CA SER A 256 7.03 -11.28 -13.51
C SER A 256 7.52 -10.31 -12.43
N ALA A 257 8.67 -9.68 -12.64
CA ALA A 257 9.07 -8.52 -11.84
C ALA A 257 8.11 -7.35 -12.08
N ALA A 258 7.52 -6.81 -11.02
CA ALA A 258 6.80 -5.56 -11.05
C ALA A 258 7.76 -4.37 -11.01
N SER A 259 8.78 -4.40 -10.14
CA SER A 259 9.91 -3.47 -10.10
C SER A 259 11.21 -4.26 -9.96
N ALA A 260 12.27 -3.83 -10.63
CA ALA A 260 13.59 -4.44 -10.51
C ALA A 260 14.66 -3.36 -10.70
N THR A 261 15.01 -2.66 -9.62
CA THR A 261 15.94 -1.52 -9.69
C THR A 261 17.11 -1.68 -8.73
N SER A 262 18.05 -0.73 -8.78
CA SER A 262 19.16 -0.70 -7.83
C SER A 262 18.77 -0.10 -6.48
N ASN A 263 17.56 0.43 -6.34
CA ASN A 263 17.06 0.93 -5.07
C ASN A 263 16.27 -0.20 -4.39
N PRO A 264 16.46 -0.42 -3.09
CA PRO A 264 15.60 -1.32 -2.34
C PRO A 264 14.14 -0.88 -2.42
N GLU A 265 13.27 -1.82 -2.74
CA GLU A 265 11.83 -1.66 -2.72
C GLU A 265 11.21 -2.60 -1.69
N GLY A 266 10.13 -2.17 -1.03
CA GLY A 266 9.53 -2.89 0.08
C GLY A 266 8.02 -2.71 0.21
N ASN A 267 7.46 -3.54 1.09
CA ASN A 267 6.08 -3.52 1.56
C ASN A 267 5.04 -3.40 0.44
N PRO A 268 5.03 -4.33 -0.53
CA PRO A 268 4.13 -4.24 -1.65
C PRO A 268 2.69 -4.59 -1.26
N THR A 269 1.75 -3.85 -1.82
CA THR A 269 0.31 -4.09 -1.70
C THR A 269 -0.36 -3.96 -3.07
N THR A 270 -1.51 -4.60 -3.27
CA THR A 270 -2.23 -4.51 -4.55
C THR A 270 -3.74 -4.53 -4.40
N ASN A 271 -4.43 -3.72 -5.22
CA ASN A 271 -5.88 -3.75 -5.37
C ASN A 271 -6.34 -4.64 -6.55
N GLY A 272 -5.43 -5.37 -7.19
CA GLY A 272 -5.70 -6.20 -8.38
C GLY A 272 -5.61 -5.46 -9.72
N THR A 273 -5.36 -4.15 -9.72
CA THR A 273 -5.10 -3.34 -10.93
C THR A 273 -3.76 -2.62 -10.90
N VAL A 274 -3.34 -2.22 -9.70
CA VAL A 274 -2.10 -1.49 -9.42
C VAL A 274 -1.37 -2.21 -8.29
N VAL A 275 -0.05 -2.22 -8.34
CA VAL A 275 0.83 -2.52 -7.21
C VAL A 275 1.42 -1.23 -6.67
N VAL A 276 1.41 -1.08 -5.35
CA VAL A 276 2.02 0.03 -4.62
C VAL A 276 3.08 -0.54 -3.70
N TYR A 277 4.19 0.17 -3.52
CA TYR A 277 5.33 -0.23 -2.70
C TYR A 277 6.09 1.01 -2.24
N ASP A 278 6.90 0.87 -1.20
CA ASP A 278 7.87 1.89 -0.85
C ASP A 278 9.21 1.66 -1.54
N VAL A 279 9.98 2.74 -1.70
CA VAL A 279 11.31 2.73 -2.33
C VAL A 279 12.28 3.49 -1.44
N PHE A 280 13.43 2.88 -1.14
CA PHE A 280 14.55 3.48 -0.42
C PHE A 280 15.65 3.86 -1.41
N PRO A 281 15.78 5.14 -1.81
CA PRO A 281 16.75 5.51 -2.83
C PRO A 281 18.20 5.45 -2.29
N LEU A 282 19.10 4.73 -2.98
CA LEU A 282 20.50 4.60 -2.54
C LEU A 282 21.39 5.78 -2.94
N VAL A 283 20.91 6.72 -3.78
CA VAL A 283 21.77 7.70 -4.45
C VAL A 283 21.20 9.12 -4.41
N GLN A 284 21.22 9.75 -3.22
CA GLN A 284 21.41 11.20 -3.02
C GLN A 284 21.45 11.59 -1.53
N PRO A 285 22.28 12.57 -1.12
CA PRO A 285 22.20 13.18 0.21
C PRO A 285 20.81 13.81 0.40
N GLY A 286 20.05 13.37 1.41
CA GLY A 286 18.72 13.87 1.72
C GLY A 286 17.56 13.13 1.03
N GLN A 287 17.80 12.01 0.36
CA GLN A 287 16.72 11.16 -0.14
C GLN A 287 16.03 10.40 1.00
N VAL A 288 14.70 10.49 0.97
CA VAL A 288 13.75 9.94 1.91
C VAL A 288 13.01 8.77 1.24
N SER A 289 12.53 7.80 2.02
CA SER A 289 11.63 6.76 1.49
C SER A 289 10.43 7.42 0.81
N LEU A 290 9.98 6.87 -0.32
CA LEU A 290 8.85 7.37 -1.08
C LEU A 290 7.88 6.26 -1.43
N ILE A 291 6.64 6.61 -1.78
CA ILE A 291 5.65 5.65 -2.28
C ILE A 291 5.70 5.63 -3.80
N ALA A 292 5.77 4.44 -4.39
CA ALA A 292 5.72 4.22 -5.83
C ALA A 292 4.56 3.29 -6.19
N TRP A 293 4.03 3.43 -7.40
CA TRP A 293 3.00 2.54 -7.92
C TRP A 293 3.02 2.40 -9.43
N ARG A 294 2.52 1.26 -9.91
CA ARG A 294 2.39 0.95 -11.34
C ARG A 294 1.23 0.00 -11.65
N PRO A 295 0.68 0.04 -12.87
CA PRO A 295 -0.30 -0.96 -13.30
C PRO A 295 0.30 -2.37 -13.30
N LEU A 296 -0.46 -3.38 -12.84
CA LEU A 296 -0.05 -4.79 -12.88
C LEU A 296 0.15 -5.29 -14.32
N THR A 297 -0.51 -4.68 -15.30
CA THR A 297 -0.35 -4.96 -16.74
C THR A 297 0.97 -4.44 -17.32
N GLY A 298 1.80 -3.79 -16.51
CA GLY A 298 3.01 -3.09 -16.93
C GLY A 298 2.74 -1.64 -17.34
N GLY A 299 3.79 -0.81 -17.28
CA GLY A 299 3.68 0.60 -17.61
C GLY A 299 4.68 1.47 -16.86
N ALA A 300 4.51 2.79 -17.02
CA ALA A 300 5.28 3.78 -16.28
C ALA A 300 5.01 3.65 -14.78
N GLU A 301 6.07 3.81 -14.00
CA GLU A 301 5.99 3.96 -12.55
C GLU A 301 5.66 5.42 -12.22
N ASN A 302 4.79 5.61 -11.23
CA ASN A 302 4.51 6.89 -10.62
C ASN A 302 5.10 6.90 -9.21
N ARG A 303 5.45 8.09 -8.70
CA ARG A 303 6.07 8.27 -7.39
C ARG A 303 5.43 9.43 -6.65
N LEU A 304 5.15 9.24 -5.38
CA LEU A 304 4.77 10.26 -4.41
C LEU A 304 5.96 10.50 -3.48
N GLN A 305 6.60 11.65 -3.65
CA GLN A 305 7.69 12.11 -2.80
C GLN A 305 7.20 13.27 -1.93
N LEU A 306 7.47 13.18 -0.62
CA LEU A 306 7.16 14.25 0.33
C LEU A 306 8.43 15.02 0.68
N ASP A 307 8.37 16.34 0.54
CA ASP A 307 9.52 17.19 0.88
C ASP A 307 9.79 17.15 2.38
N GLY A 308 11.00 16.69 2.77
CA GLY A 308 11.40 16.63 4.18
C GLY A 308 10.65 15.60 5.02
N ALA A 309 10.05 14.58 4.40
CA ALA A 309 9.37 13.49 5.09
C ALA A 309 9.60 12.15 4.40
N TRP A 310 9.63 11.07 5.18
CA TRP A 310 9.74 9.70 4.67
C TRP A 310 8.35 9.13 4.56
N ALA A 311 8.06 8.39 3.49
CA ALA A 311 6.81 7.66 3.30
C ALA A 311 7.09 6.17 3.09
N PHE A 312 6.37 5.30 3.79
CA PHE A 312 6.62 3.85 3.84
C PHE A 312 5.35 3.09 4.27
N ASP A 313 5.38 1.76 4.18
CA ASP A 313 4.28 0.86 4.58
C ASP A 313 2.91 1.20 3.94
N PRO A 314 2.81 1.17 2.59
CA PRO A 314 1.56 1.51 1.91
C PRO A 314 0.51 0.38 1.98
N SER A 315 -0.77 0.76 2.08
CA SER A 315 -1.95 -0.07 1.77
C SER A 315 -2.79 0.61 0.68
N ILE A 316 -3.43 -0.15 -0.23
CA ILE A 316 -4.21 0.41 -1.34
C ILE A 316 -5.63 -0.17 -1.41
N VAL A 317 -6.61 0.73 -1.55
CA VAL A 317 -8.00 0.37 -1.90
C VAL A 317 -8.56 1.32 -2.97
N GLY A 318 -9.08 0.77 -4.06
CA GLY A 318 -9.49 1.59 -5.20
C GLY A 318 -8.35 2.50 -5.67
N ASN A 319 -8.58 3.81 -5.72
CA ASN A 319 -7.57 4.82 -6.07
C ASN A 319 -6.85 5.44 -4.85
N ILE A 320 -7.06 4.87 -3.66
CA ILE A 320 -6.64 5.46 -2.40
C ILE A 320 -5.47 4.67 -1.83
N ILE A 321 -4.36 5.35 -1.57
CA ILE A 321 -3.18 4.79 -0.91
C ILE A 321 -3.14 5.34 0.51
N ALA A 322 -3.23 4.48 1.53
CA ALA A 322 -2.88 4.81 2.90
C ALA A 322 -1.39 4.48 3.12
N PHE A 323 -0.67 5.29 3.88
CA PHE A 323 0.74 5.04 4.18
C PHE A 323 1.18 5.81 5.43
N GLU A 324 2.29 5.39 6.00
CA GLU A 324 2.93 6.07 7.12
C GLU A 324 3.88 7.15 6.62
N SER A 325 3.87 8.32 7.24
CA SER A 325 4.89 9.33 6.98
C SER A 325 5.43 10.00 8.23
N ARG A 326 6.76 10.15 8.25
CA ARG A 326 7.52 10.76 9.35
C ARG A 326 8.32 11.95 8.85
N ALA A 327 8.19 13.09 9.52
CA ALA A 327 8.98 14.27 9.21
C ALA A 327 10.47 14.05 9.53
N THR A 328 11.36 14.59 8.70
CA THR A 328 12.80 14.59 8.99
C THR A 328 13.15 15.64 10.03
N GLY A 329 13.28 15.24 11.29
CA GLY A 329 14.03 16.01 12.28
C GLY A 329 15.56 15.92 12.05
N PRO A 330 16.40 16.70 12.76
CA PRO A 330 17.86 16.67 12.62
C PRO A 330 18.52 15.31 12.81
N LEU A 331 17.80 14.34 13.38
CA LEU A 331 18.23 12.97 13.64
C LEU A 331 17.40 11.91 12.89
N GLY A 332 16.40 12.29 12.09
CA GLY A 332 15.53 11.33 11.38
C GLY A 332 14.62 10.49 12.29
N LEU A 333 14.23 11.02 13.46
CA LEU A 333 13.47 10.31 14.50
C LEU A 333 12.05 10.90 14.73
N GLY A 334 11.43 11.50 13.71
CA GLY A 334 10.05 11.98 13.83
C GLY A 334 9.09 10.82 14.10
N GLN A 335 8.00 11.10 14.82
CA GLN A 335 6.84 10.21 14.88
C GLN A 335 6.23 10.03 13.49
N ALA A 336 5.75 8.82 13.20
CA ALA A 336 4.94 8.56 12.02
C ALA A 336 3.49 8.98 12.31
N ASP A 337 2.90 9.66 11.33
CA ASP A 337 1.45 9.84 11.23
C ASP A 337 0.95 9.05 10.02
N ILE A 338 -0.35 8.72 10.01
CA ILE A 338 -0.99 8.07 8.86
C ILE A 338 -1.50 9.12 7.87
N PHE A 339 -1.18 8.90 6.60
CA PHE A 339 -1.60 9.70 5.47
C PHE A 339 -2.44 8.89 4.51
N VAL A 340 -3.29 9.59 3.75
CA VAL A 340 -4.06 9.04 2.65
C VAL A 340 -3.85 9.89 1.41
N TYR A 341 -3.49 9.25 0.30
CA TYR A 341 -3.34 9.88 -1.00
C TYR A 341 -4.37 9.33 -1.99
N ASP A 342 -5.13 10.22 -2.60
CA ASP A 342 -6.04 9.90 -3.70
C ASP A 342 -5.31 10.10 -5.04
N ILE A 343 -5.01 9.00 -5.73
CA ILE A 343 -4.35 8.97 -7.03
C ILE A 343 -5.16 9.73 -8.08
N GLY A 344 -6.50 9.64 -8.02
CA GLY A 344 -7.38 10.21 -9.04
C GLY A 344 -7.44 11.74 -9.00
N SER A 345 -7.32 12.32 -7.80
CA SER A 345 -7.33 13.77 -7.60
C SER A 345 -5.96 14.38 -7.30
N ASN A 346 -4.92 13.56 -7.15
CA ASN A 346 -3.59 13.98 -6.71
C ASN A 346 -3.62 14.75 -5.38
N THR A 347 -4.49 14.32 -4.46
CA THR A 347 -4.70 14.99 -3.16
C THR A 347 -4.19 14.13 -2.01
N LEU A 348 -3.36 14.74 -1.16
CA LEU A 348 -2.82 14.13 0.06
C LEU A 348 -3.55 14.67 1.29
N TYR A 349 -3.96 13.78 2.17
CA TYR A 349 -4.64 14.06 3.43
C TYR A 349 -3.80 13.48 4.57
N GLN A 350 -3.47 14.32 5.56
CA GLN A 350 -2.91 13.85 6.83
C GLN A 350 -4.08 13.38 7.71
N ILE A 351 -4.15 12.10 8.06
CA ILE A 351 -5.26 11.51 8.82
C ILE A 351 -5.01 11.64 10.32
N THR A 352 -3.81 11.29 10.78
CA THR A 352 -3.38 11.50 12.17
C THR A 352 -2.37 12.66 12.26
N ASN A 353 -2.35 13.32 13.41
CA ASN A 353 -1.38 14.37 13.74
C ASN A 353 -1.27 14.38 15.26
N THR A 354 -0.64 13.35 15.80
CA THR A 354 -0.56 13.14 17.25
C THR A 354 0.88 12.99 17.72
N PRO A 355 1.15 13.03 19.03
CA PRO A 355 2.50 12.83 19.55
C PRO A 355 2.91 11.35 19.59
N ALA A 356 2.01 10.41 19.28
CA ALA A 356 2.30 8.98 19.19
C ALA A 356 2.91 8.63 17.82
N ASP A 357 3.56 7.48 17.75
CA ASP A 357 4.05 6.84 16.52
C ASP A 357 2.93 5.92 16.01
N GLU A 358 2.24 6.32 14.94
CA GLU A 358 1.17 5.54 14.32
C GLU A 358 1.68 4.76 13.11
N GLN A 359 1.47 3.43 13.12
CA GLN A 359 2.10 2.51 12.18
C GLN A 359 1.18 1.36 11.73
N LEU A 360 1.66 0.57 10.77
CA LEU A 360 1.07 -0.66 10.23
C LEU A 360 -0.38 -0.46 9.80
N ASN A 361 -0.61 0.55 8.96
CA ASN A 361 -1.96 0.87 8.53
C ASN A 361 -2.56 -0.14 7.55
N ASP A 362 -3.89 -0.27 7.57
CA ASP A 362 -4.63 -0.92 6.50
C ASP A 362 -5.96 -0.22 6.22
N ILE A 363 -6.45 -0.30 4.99
CA ILE A 363 -7.60 0.50 4.51
C ILE A 363 -8.60 -0.32 3.68
N THR A 364 -9.89 -0.08 3.92
CA THR A 364 -10.99 -0.65 3.15
C THR A 364 -11.98 0.43 2.69
N VAL A 365 -12.71 0.12 1.62
CA VAL A 365 -13.93 0.85 1.23
C VAL A 365 -15.12 0.08 1.80
N LEU A 366 -16.03 0.79 2.46
CA LEU A 366 -17.29 0.27 2.96
C LEU A 366 -18.34 0.24 1.84
N THR A 367 -19.40 -0.54 2.02
CA THR A 367 -20.48 -0.69 1.02
C THR A 367 -21.22 0.61 0.70
N ASP A 368 -21.15 1.60 1.60
CA ASP A 368 -21.72 2.95 1.41
C ASP A 368 -20.74 3.95 0.80
N GLY A 369 -19.55 3.50 0.38
CA GLY A 369 -18.52 4.31 -0.26
C GLY A 369 -17.61 5.08 0.70
N ARG A 370 -17.83 4.98 2.02
CA ARG A 370 -16.88 5.54 3.01
C ARG A 370 -15.60 4.73 3.06
N LEU A 371 -14.51 5.36 3.47
CA LEU A 371 -13.26 4.69 3.78
C LEU A 371 -13.23 4.35 5.26
N ARG A 372 -12.61 3.21 5.59
CA ARG A 372 -12.25 2.85 6.95
C ARG A 372 -10.79 2.44 6.99
N LEU A 373 -10.05 3.07 7.88
CA LEU A 373 -8.63 2.88 8.10
C LEU A 373 -8.43 2.28 9.50
N VAL A 374 -7.47 1.38 9.65
CA VAL A 374 -6.94 0.88 10.92
C VAL A 374 -5.44 1.14 10.99
N TRP A 375 -4.91 1.29 12.20
CA TRP A 375 -3.47 1.44 12.48
C TRP A 375 -3.18 1.04 13.92
N ASP A 376 -1.93 0.69 14.21
CA ASP A 376 -1.43 0.61 15.58
C ASP A 376 -0.79 1.92 16.01
N SER A 377 -0.80 2.22 17.31
CA SER A 377 -0.31 3.47 17.88
C SER A 377 0.35 3.21 19.21
N ASP A 378 1.50 3.84 19.48
CA ASP A 378 2.30 3.64 20.69
C ASP A 378 2.03 4.68 21.81
N GLU A 379 0.81 5.22 21.88
CA GLU A 379 0.48 6.35 22.78
C GLU A 379 0.69 6.04 24.27
N ASP A 380 0.61 4.76 24.65
CA ASP A 380 0.86 4.27 26.01
C ASP A 380 2.33 3.80 26.22
N GLY A 381 3.14 3.87 25.17
CA GLY A 381 4.58 3.64 25.18
C GLY A 381 5.03 2.45 24.33
N PHE A 382 6.36 2.26 24.28
CA PHE A 382 6.96 1.15 23.54
C PHE A 382 6.45 -0.21 24.02
N PHE A 383 6.02 -1.06 23.08
CA PHE A 383 5.43 -2.39 23.33
C PHE A 383 4.12 -2.36 24.13
N GLN A 384 3.40 -1.23 24.06
CA GLN A 384 2.05 -1.06 24.62
C GLN A 384 1.17 -0.43 23.55
N ARG A 385 1.28 -0.92 22.31
CA ARG A 385 0.53 -0.36 21.20
C ARG A 385 -0.94 -0.74 21.28
N ASN A 386 -1.79 0.18 20.88
CA ASN A 386 -3.23 0.03 20.79
C ASN A 386 -3.68 0.03 19.33
N ILE A 387 -4.81 -0.63 19.03
CA ILE A 387 -5.40 -0.61 17.68
C ILE A 387 -6.49 0.46 17.61
N HIS A 388 -6.33 1.35 16.64
CA HIS A 388 -7.29 2.41 16.33
C HIS A 388 -7.91 2.22 14.96
N ALA A 389 -9.06 2.86 14.77
CA ALA A 389 -9.72 2.96 13.49
C ALA A 389 -10.35 4.34 13.28
N ALA A 390 -10.49 4.73 12.03
CA ALA A 390 -11.27 5.90 11.63
C ALA A 390 -12.10 5.59 10.40
N THR A 391 -13.37 6.02 10.42
CA THR A 391 -14.26 6.02 9.24
C THR A 391 -14.47 7.44 8.77
N PHE A 392 -14.29 7.69 7.48
CA PHE A 392 -14.40 9.01 6.89
C PHE A 392 -14.78 8.95 5.40
N THR A 393 -15.20 10.10 4.87
CA THR A 393 -15.32 10.34 3.43
C THR A 393 -14.28 11.35 3.02
N LEU A 394 -13.51 11.06 1.97
CA LEU A 394 -12.76 12.13 1.34
C LEU A 394 -13.75 13.17 0.78
N PRO A 395 -13.45 14.48 0.88
CA PRO A 395 -14.22 15.49 0.18
C PRO A 395 -14.37 15.07 -1.29
N PRO A 396 -15.51 15.33 -1.95
CA PRO A 396 -15.60 15.10 -3.38
C PRO A 396 -14.40 15.80 -4.02
N SER A 397 -13.55 15.02 -4.68
CA SER A 397 -12.41 15.56 -5.39
C SER A 397 -12.91 16.67 -6.29
N ALA A 398 -12.27 17.84 -6.26
CA ALA A 398 -12.43 18.76 -7.38
C ALA A 398 -12.16 17.93 -8.65
N PRO A 399 -13.09 17.89 -9.62
CA PRO A 399 -12.96 16.97 -10.74
C PRO A 399 -11.63 17.22 -11.46
N SER A 400 -10.89 16.14 -11.75
CA SER A 400 -9.59 16.25 -12.42
C SER A 400 -9.74 16.99 -13.76
N PRO A 401 -8.67 17.61 -14.29
CA PRO A 401 -8.73 18.23 -15.62
C PRO A 401 -9.30 17.31 -16.70
N ALA A 402 -8.92 16.03 -16.68
CA ALA A 402 -9.46 15.02 -17.60
C ALA A 402 -10.95 14.78 -17.39
N ALA A 403 -11.43 14.69 -16.14
CA ALA A 403 -12.85 14.54 -15.84
C ALA A 403 -13.66 15.77 -16.27
N LEU A 404 -13.12 16.98 -16.11
CA LEU A 404 -13.74 18.22 -16.57
C LEU A 404 -13.81 18.30 -18.10
N ILE A 405 -12.76 17.86 -18.81
CA ILE A 405 -12.76 17.78 -20.28
C ILE A 405 -13.76 16.73 -20.77
N GLN A 406 -13.87 15.58 -20.10
CA GLN A 406 -14.88 14.56 -20.42
C GLN A 406 -16.31 15.09 -20.22
N GLN A 407 -16.56 15.84 -19.14
CA GLN A 407 -17.85 16.50 -18.93
C GLN A 407 -18.16 17.56 -20.01
N LEU A 408 -17.13 18.26 -20.53
CA LEU A 408 -17.28 19.16 -21.66
C LEU A 408 -17.66 18.41 -22.93
N LEU A 409 -17.01 17.29 -23.25
CA LEU A 409 -17.34 16.43 -24.40
C LEU A 409 -18.79 15.95 -24.32
N GLU A 410 -19.22 15.46 -23.17
CA GLU A 410 -20.58 15.00 -22.93
C GLU A 410 -21.62 16.11 -23.08
N LYS A 411 -21.33 17.32 -22.58
CA LYS A 411 -22.22 18.48 -22.74
C LYS A 411 -22.29 18.97 -24.18
N VAL A 412 -21.19 19.01 -24.91
CA VAL A 412 -21.16 19.38 -26.33
C VAL A 412 -22.01 18.40 -27.14
N ALA A 413 -21.86 17.09 -26.88
CA ALA A 413 -22.69 16.05 -27.49
C ALA A 413 -24.18 16.19 -27.12
N LEU A 414 -24.48 16.41 -25.84
CA LEU A 414 -25.85 16.57 -25.33
C LEU A 414 -26.58 17.78 -25.93
N PHE A 415 -25.88 18.87 -26.18
CA PHE A 415 -26.44 20.07 -26.79
C PHE A 415 -26.75 19.90 -28.28
N ASN A 416 -26.37 18.77 -28.89
CA ASN A 416 -26.63 18.43 -30.28
C ASN A 416 -26.26 19.59 -31.23
N LEU A 417 -25.11 20.22 -30.97
CA LEU A 417 -24.65 21.38 -31.72
C LEU A 417 -24.39 20.93 -33.17
N ARG A 418 -25.17 21.46 -34.14
CA ARG A 418 -25.21 20.99 -35.54
C ARG A 418 -23.81 20.78 -36.15
N GLN A 419 -23.74 19.77 -37.03
CA GLN A 419 -22.56 19.05 -37.57
C GLN A 419 -21.44 19.85 -38.29
N GLY A 420 -21.31 21.15 -38.06
CA GLY A 420 -20.12 21.93 -38.45
C GLY A 420 -19.34 22.48 -37.26
N ILE A 421 -19.98 22.71 -36.12
CA ILE A 421 -19.36 23.32 -34.93
C ILE A 421 -18.97 22.25 -33.91
N SER A 422 -19.73 21.16 -33.79
CA SER A 422 -19.36 20.00 -32.97
C SER A 422 -17.97 19.49 -33.34
N ASN A 423 -17.70 19.23 -34.63
CA ASN A 423 -16.41 18.68 -35.07
C ASN A 423 -15.21 19.56 -34.65
N SER A 424 -15.36 20.89 -34.67
CA SER A 424 -14.30 21.83 -34.29
C SER A 424 -14.10 21.92 -32.78
N LEU A 425 -15.18 21.87 -31.99
CA LEU A 425 -15.15 21.86 -30.53
C LEU A 425 -14.69 20.50 -29.99
N ASP A 426 -15.26 19.40 -30.49
CA ASP A 426 -14.91 18.02 -30.16
C ASP A 426 -13.42 17.78 -30.44
N THR A 427 -12.92 18.17 -31.62
CA THR A 427 -11.47 18.05 -31.95
C THR A 427 -10.59 18.79 -30.94
N LYS A 428 -11.00 19.95 -30.42
CA LYS A 428 -10.21 20.69 -29.42
C LYS A 428 -10.21 19.98 -28.07
N LEU A 429 -11.35 19.43 -27.66
CA LEU A 429 -11.47 18.68 -26.42
C LEU A 429 -10.74 17.34 -26.49
N ASP A 430 -10.82 16.62 -27.63
CA ASP A 430 -10.06 15.40 -27.89
C ASP A 430 -8.56 15.67 -27.88
N ASN A 431 -8.10 16.77 -28.49
CA ASN A 431 -6.70 17.17 -28.45
C ASN A 431 -6.24 17.57 -27.05
N ALA A 432 -7.09 18.25 -26.26
CA ALA A 432 -6.80 18.55 -24.86
C ALA A 432 -6.68 17.25 -24.05
N GLN A 433 -7.58 16.28 -24.25
CA GLN A 433 -7.57 14.98 -23.60
C GLN A 433 -6.34 14.14 -24.02
N ALA A 434 -5.98 14.16 -25.29
CA ALA A 434 -4.78 13.50 -25.81
C ALA A 434 -3.49 14.12 -25.23
N ALA A 435 -3.44 15.44 -25.08
CA ALA A 435 -2.31 16.12 -24.45
C ALA A 435 -2.13 15.69 -22.99
N LEU A 436 -3.23 15.48 -22.26
CA LEU A 436 -3.19 14.99 -20.87
C LEU A 436 -2.80 13.52 -20.74
N THR A 437 -3.02 12.70 -21.77
CA THR A 437 -2.74 11.25 -21.75
C THR A 437 -1.41 10.88 -22.42
N SER A 438 -0.68 11.85 -22.97
CA SER A 438 0.58 11.60 -23.68
C SER A 438 1.75 11.27 -22.73
N ALA A 439 2.64 10.38 -23.17
CA ALA A 439 3.79 9.86 -22.39
C ALA A 439 4.88 10.90 -22.06
N LYS A 440 4.83 12.09 -22.67
CA LYS A 440 5.64 13.24 -22.23
C LYS A 440 4.83 13.98 -21.19
N SER A 441 5.03 13.62 -19.92
CA SER A 441 4.60 14.37 -18.72
C SER A 441 3.59 15.49 -19.04
N GLY A 442 2.30 15.14 -19.10
CA GLY A 442 1.15 16.04 -19.34
C GLY A 442 1.51 17.35 -20.02
N ASP A 443 1.33 17.45 -21.33
CA ASP A 443 1.61 18.68 -22.08
C ASP A 443 0.57 19.77 -21.73
N PHE A 444 0.68 20.28 -20.51
CA PHE A 444 -0.28 21.17 -19.87
C PHE A 444 -0.38 22.48 -20.63
N ALA A 445 0.73 22.94 -21.22
CA ALA A 445 0.74 24.11 -22.08
C ALA A 445 -0.14 23.90 -23.32
N ASN A 446 -0.03 22.73 -23.97
CA ASN A 446 -0.90 22.39 -25.11
C ASN A 446 -2.36 22.17 -24.68
N ALA A 447 -2.61 21.51 -23.55
CA ALA A 447 -3.97 21.37 -23.00
C ALA A 447 -4.61 22.74 -22.71
N CYS A 448 -3.86 23.66 -22.06
CA CYS A 448 -4.29 25.03 -21.82
C CYS A 448 -4.56 25.80 -23.11
N ALA A 449 -3.72 25.64 -24.13
CA ALA A 449 -3.91 26.27 -25.44
C ALA A 449 -5.18 25.76 -26.13
N MET A 450 -5.45 24.45 -26.08
CA MET A 450 -6.66 23.86 -26.65
C MET A 450 -7.92 24.32 -25.92
N LEU A 451 -7.89 24.41 -24.58
CA LEU A 451 -9.00 24.94 -23.79
C LEU A 451 -9.24 26.44 -24.04
N ALA A 452 -8.18 27.24 -24.21
CA ALA A 452 -8.33 28.64 -24.60
C ALA A 452 -8.93 28.78 -26.01
N ALA A 453 -8.52 27.94 -26.96
CA ALA A 453 -9.10 27.90 -28.29
C ALA A 453 -10.58 27.48 -28.27
N PHE A 454 -10.94 26.51 -27.41
CA PHE A 454 -12.32 26.10 -27.19
C PHE A 454 -13.17 27.25 -26.64
N ILE A 455 -12.70 27.95 -25.61
CA ILE A 455 -13.37 29.12 -25.02
C ILE A 455 -13.62 30.20 -26.08
N ASN A 456 -12.60 30.58 -26.84
CA ASN A 456 -12.71 31.60 -27.88
C ASN A 456 -13.77 31.24 -28.94
N GLU A 457 -13.88 29.96 -29.30
CA GLU A 457 -14.88 29.50 -30.27
C GLU A 457 -16.29 29.50 -29.67
N VAL A 458 -16.47 29.06 -28.42
CA VAL A 458 -17.76 29.11 -27.72
C VAL A 458 -18.25 30.55 -27.59
N GLU A 459 -17.36 31.49 -27.23
CA GLU A 459 -17.68 32.92 -27.19
C GLU A 459 -18.09 33.46 -28.56
N ALA A 460 -17.33 33.11 -29.61
CA ALA A 460 -17.61 33.57 -30.97
C ALA A 460 -18.94 33.03 -31.55
N GLN A 461 -19.37 31.84 -31.11
CA GLN A 461 -20.60 31.18 -31.54
C GLN A 461 -21.81 31.46 -30.63
N SER A 462 -21.58 32.06 -29.46
CA SER A 462 -22.63 32.44 -28.51
C SER A 462 -23.63 33.41 -29.15
N GLY A 463 -24.92 33.11 -29.02
CA GLY A 463 -26.01 33.87 -29.63
C GLY A 463 -26.16 33.68 -31.15
N LYS A 464 -25.30 32.89 -31.79
CA LYS A 464 -25.40 32.51 -33.20
C LYS A 464 -25.86 31.06 -33.31
N ALA A 465 -24.90 30.14 -33.22
CA ALA A 465 -25.12 28.72 -33.37
C ALA A 465 -25.17 27.97 -32.03
N ILE A 466 -24.69 28.61 -30.96
CA ILE A 466 -24.82 28.14 -29.57
C ILE A 466 -25.70 29.17 -28.86
N THR A 467 -26.73 28.74 -28.13
CA THR A 467 -27.53 29.69 -27.35
C THR A 467 -26.69 30.30 -26.22
N SER A 468 -26.99 31.53 -25.81
CA SER A 468 -26.22 32.19 -24.73
C SER A 468 -26.22 31.38 -23.42
N ALA A 469 -27.29 30.63 -23.14
CA ALA A 469 -27.36 29.75 -21.97
C ALA A 469 -26.46 28.50 -22.10
N GLN A 470 -26.39 27.89 -23.29
CA GLN A 470 -25.46 26.78 -23.55
C GLN A 470 -24.01 27.27 -23.52
N ALA A 471 -23.73 28.43 -24.11
CA ALA A 471 -22.40 29.03 -24.08
C ALA A 471 -21.94 29.30 -22.65
N ALA A 472 -22.80 29.87 -21.80
CA ALA A 472 -22.47 30.08 -20.38
C ALA A 472 -22.10 28.77 -19.66
N GLN A 473 -22.83 27.68 -19.89
CA GLN A 473 -22.51 26.38 -19.28
C GLN A 473 -21.19 25.79 -19.76
N LEU A 474 -20.87 25.93 -21.05
CA LEU A 474 -19.60 25.43 -21.61
C LEU A 474 -18.42 26.28 -21.13
N LEU A 475 -18.58 27.60 -21.05
CA LEU A 475 -17.54 28.52 -20.58
C LEU A 475 -17.22 28.30 -19.11
N GLU A 476 -18.24 28.08 -18.27
CA GLU A 476 -18.06 27.77 -16.85
C GLU A 476 -17.18 26.53 -16.66
N LEU A 477 -17.54 25.41 -17.30
CA LEU A 477 -16.77 24.17 -17.20
C LEU A 477 -15.37 24.27 -17.83
N ALA A 478 -15.22 24.97 -18.95
CA ALA A 478 -13.91 25.20 -19.56
C ALA A 478 -13.00 26.05 -18.67
N ASN A 479 -13.54 27.03 -17.95
CA ASN A 479 -12.79 27.81 -16.98
C ASN A 479 -12.44 27.00 -15.73
N GLN A 480 -13.32 26.12 -15.26
CA GLN A 480 -12.99 25.16 -14.20
C GLN A 480 -11.85 24.22 -14.62
N ALA A 481 -11.88 23.70 -15.86
CA ALA A 481 -10.80 22.87 -16.40
C ALA A 481 -9.47 23.63 -16.48
N ARG A 482 -9.50 24.89 -16.95
CA ARG A 482 -8.31 25.76 -16.99
C ARG A 482 -7.76 26.07 -15.60
N ALA A 483 -8.63 26.32 -14.63
CA ALA A 483 -8.22 26.54 -13.25
C ALA A 483 -7.57 25.29 -12.65
N ALA A 484 -8.16 24.11 -12.87
CA ALA A 484 -7.61 22.82 -12.43
C ALA A 484 -6.25 22.50 -13.08
N LEU A 485 -5.99 23.02 -14.28
CA LEU A 485 -4.70 22.92 -14.98
C LEU A 485 -3.70 24.02 -14.62
N SER A 486 -4.07 24.97 -13.75
CA SER A 486 -3.27 26.16 -13.46
C SER A 486 -2.87 26.96 -14.72
N CYS A 487 -3.74 26.99 -15.74
CA CYS A 487 -3.52 27.77 -16.95
C CYS A 487 -3.45 29.27 -16.60
N ARG A 488 -2.40 29.95 -17.06
CA ARG A 488 -2.25 31.41 -16.89
C ARG A 488 -2.88 32.19 -18.02
#